data_AF-A0A485L7A6-F1
#
_entry.id   AF-A0A485L7A6-F1
#
_cell.length_a   1.000
_cell.length_b   1.000
_cell.length_c   1.000
_cell.angle_alpha   90.00
_cell.angle_beta   90.00
_cell.angle_gamma   90.00
#
_symmetry.space_group_name_H-M   'P 1'
#
loop_
_entity.id
_entity.type
_entity.pdbx_description
1 polymer ?
#
loop_
_entity_poly.entity_id
_entity_poly.type
_entity_poly.pdbx_seq_one_letter_code
_entity_poly.pdbx_strand_id
1 'polypeptide(L)'
;MKISTATLALTTLVLEAQAQSCQPLSTPGNPMLAALKSFVPNVTTLVASFPPTWSSCLGSISPTSFMADIVPAMASQPSCAALPAVLAAPPSNTSTNLWASLNVSVDYCTATVQPVLPCINSVLLPAAVKQLNGNACCSAMVQDFKTAFGDAPDVFLTKLINMASDVICSTQSPGLNGAVSQTCGTAWTQSLTGGDVDASVSTITSRLLTALQVPNNQACAAARGDAFTTTTGQVVSTLFTKPYVPDSCIQPVDTLVSYMRSWPAYKTQGMPQLFENGQCIQGRDITKALGSYSTVYIQLGVTKNQLEGACFHVANGGLGGCAFSTQLTRVAPPMDFSMSATGAKKSNAIASSVTLLALTVVAAILW
;
A
#
# COMPACT_ATOMS: atom_id res chain seq x y z
N MET A 1 -25.85 -42.39 -51.36
CA MET A 1 -25.05 -42.42 -50.11
C MET A 1 -24.59 -41.00 -49.83
N LYS A 2 -25.32 -40.26 -48.97
CA LYS A 2 -25.01 -38.86 -48.63
C LYS A 2 -24.25 -38.87 -47.30
N ILE A 3 -22.96 -38.57 -47.34
CA ILE A 3 -22.17 -38.32 -46.14
C ILE A 3 -22.52 -36.91 -45.67
N SER A 4 -23.11 -36.83 -44.49
CA SER A 4 -23.59 -35.61 -43.85
C SER A 4 -22.42 -34.70 -43.46
N THR A 5 -22.48 -33.44 -43.88
CA THR A 5 -21.56 -32.34 -43.55
C THR A 5 -21.64 -31.87 -42.09
N ALA A 6 -22.32 -32.61 -41.21
CA ALA A 6 -22.54 -32.26 -39.81
C ALA A 6 -21.49 -32.82 -38.83
N THR A 7 -20.55 -33.67 -39.30
CA THR A 7 -19.57 -34.32 -38.42
C THR A 7 -18.20 -33.63 -38.38
N LEU A 8 -18.01 -32.54 -39.14
CA LEU A 8 -16.77 -31.74 -39.12
C LEU A 8 -16.85 -30.47 -38.25
N ALA A 9 -17.98 -30.20 -37.59
CA ALA A 9 -18.16 -29.07 -36.67
C ALA A 9 -17.99 -29.46 -35.19
N LEU A 10 -17.86 -30.76 -34.88
CA LEU A 10 -17.61 -31.22 -33.50
C LEU A 10 -16.14 -31.53 -33.20
N THR A 11 -15.26 -31.54 -34.19
CA THR A 11 -13.82 -31.74 -33.99
C THR A 11 -13.01 -30.44 -33.96
N THR A 12 -13.61 -29.29 -34.29
CA THR A 12 -12.98 -27.96 -34.22
C THR A 12 -13.31 -27.18 -32.95
N LEU A 13 -14.15 -27.73 -32.05
CA LEU A 13 -14.40 -27.18 -30.72
C LEU A 13 -13.62 -27.88 -29.59
N VAL A 14 -12.76 -28.83 -29.93
CA VAL A 14 -11.91 -29.58 -28.97
C VAL A 14 -10.42 -29.24 -29.12
N LEU A 15 -10.07 -28.18 -29.87
CA LEU A 15 -8.67 -27.83 -30.16
C LEU A 15 -8.19 -26.43 -29.68
N GLU A 16 -8.99 -25.65 -28.96
CA GLU A 16 -8.52 -24.43 -28.26
C GLU A 16 -8.96 -24.33 -26.79
N ALA A 17 -9.46 -25.41 -26.21
CA ALA A 17 -9.36 -25.63 -24.78
C ALA A 17 -8.17 -26.56 -24.51
N GLN A 18 -6.96 -26.13 -24.90
CA GLN A 18 -5.86 -26.46 -23.99
C GLN A 18 -6.27 -25.79 -22.69
N ALA A 19 -6.73 -26.60 -21.74
CA ALA A 19 -6.81 -26.20 -20.36
C ALA A 19 -5.42 -25.70 -20.01
N GLN A 20 -5.22 -24.39 -20.16
CA GLN A 20 -3.98 -23.73 -19.84
C GLN A 20 -3.90 -23.91 -18.34
N SER A 21 -3.22 -24.99 -17.92
CA SER A 21 -3.20 -25.42 -16.54
C SER A 21 -2.51 -24.30 -15.78
N CYS A 22 -3.31 -23.49 -15.09
CA CYS A 22 -2.81 -22.27 -14.49
C CYS A 22 -1.72 -22.63 -13.48
N GLN A 23 -0.48 -22.25 -13.79
CA GLN A 23 0.67 -22.63 -12.99
C GLN A 23 0.81 -21.64 -11.82
N PRO A 24 0.88 -22.12 -10.57
CA PRO A 24 1.25 -21.28 -9.45
C PRO A 24 2.59 -20.58 -9.67
N LEU A 25 2.72 -19.36 -9.16
CA LEU A 25 3.97 -18.60 -9.21
C LEU A 25 5.09 -19.32 -8.43
N SER A 26 4.73 -20.10 -7.41
CA SER A 26 5.64 -20.93 -6.62
C SER A 26 6.15 -22.19 -7.35
N THR A 27 5.65 -22.50 -8.55
CA THR A 27 6.11 -23.66 -9.31
C THR A 27 7.61 -23.55 -9.61
N PRO A 28 8.41 -24.61 -9.36
CA PRO A 28 9.84 -24.61 -9.69
C PRO A 28 10.06 -24.29 -11.17
N GLY A 29 10.97 -23.34 -11.45
CA GLY A 29 11.27 -22.91 -12.83
C GLY A 29 10.25 -21.94 -13.45
N ASN A 30 9.29 -21.42 -12.67
CA ASN A 30 8.34 -20.42 -13.18
C ASN A 30 9.09 -19.16 -13.70
N PRO A 31 8.88 -18.75 -14.97
CA PRO A 31 9.62 -17.64 -15.57
C PRO A 31 9.25 -16.29 -14.96
N MET A 32 7.99 -16.11 -14.51
CA MET A 32 7.57 -14.89 -13.82
C MET A 32 8.22 -14.78 -12.44
N LEU A 33 8.33 -15.88 -11.69
CA LEU A 33 9.06 -15.86 -10.42
C LEU A 33 10.55 -15.54 -10.64
N ALA A 34 11.17 -16.06 -11.71
CA ALA A 34 12.55 -15.75 -12.04
C ALA A 34 12.73 -14.26 -12.38
N ALA A 35 11.82 -13.68 -13.17
CA ALA A 35 11.81 -12.25 -13.45
C ALA A 35 11.60 -11.41 -12.18
N LEU A 36 10.65 -11.75 -11.32
CA LEU A 36 10.42 -11.01 -10.08
C LEU A 36 11.63 -11.06 -9.14
N LYS A 37 12.36 -12.18 -9.09
CA LYS A 37 13.57 -12.31 -8.27
C LYS A 37 14.68 -11.34 -8.69
N SER A 38 14.73 -10.90 -9.95
CA SER A 38 15.72 -9.91 -10.39
C SER A 38 15.38 -8.49 -9.98
N PHE A 39 14.11 -8.21 -9.66
CA PHE A 39 13.65 -6.88 -9.26
C PHE A 39 13.44 -6.73 -7.75
N VAL A 40 13.00 -7.80 -7.07
CA VAL A 40 12.62 -7.77 -5.66
C VAL A 40 13.41 -8.83 -4.89
N PRO A 41 14.43 -8.42 -4.11
CA PRO A 41 15.07 -9.31 -3.16
C PRO A 41 14.02 -9.91 -2.21
N ASN A 42 14.11 -11.21 -1.91
CA ASN A 42 13.16 -11.94 -1.04
C ASN A 42 11.72 -12.10 -1.58
N VAL A 43 11.48 -11.94 -2.89
CA VAL A 43 10.15 -12.13 -3.48
C VAL A 43 9.53 -13.49 -3.15
N THR A 44 10.33 -14.54 -2.90
CA THR A 44 9.83 -15.87 -2.53
C THR A 44 9.00 -15.88 -1.25
N THR A 45 9.38 -15.07 -0.26
CA THR A 45 8.63 -14.95 1.00
C THR A 45 7.30 -14.23 0.76
N LEU A 46 7.30 -13.20 -0.09
CA LEU A 46 6.10 -12.47 -0.48
C LEU A 46 5.14 -13.36 -1.27
N VAL A 47 5.64 -14.11 -2.26
CA VAL A 47 4.84 -15.02 -3.09
C VAL A 47 4.16 -16.11 -2.27
N ALA A 48 4.81 -16.59 -1.20
CA ALA A 48 4.22 -17.56 -0.30
C ALA A 48 2.99 -17.02 0.47
N SER A 49 2.82 -15.70 0.55
CA SER A 49 1.69 -15.04 1.22
C SER A 49 0.51 -14.73 0.28
N PHE A 50 0.65 -14.98 -1.02
CA PHE A 50 -0.40 -14.68 -1.98
C PHE A 50 -1.54 -15.70 -1.90
N PRO A 51 -2.81 -15.26 -2.06
CA PRO A 51 -3.91 -16.18 -2.25
C PRO A 51 -3.64 -17.14 -3.42
N PRO A 52 -4.11 -18.39 -3.38
CA PRO A 52 -3.85 -19.37 -4.43
C PRO A 52 -4.26 -18.87 -5.83
N THR A 53 -5.39 -18.18 -5.93
CA THR A 53 -5.89 -17.59 -7.19
C THR A 53 -4.94 -16.53 -7.75
N TRP A 54 -4.30 -15.75 -6.89
CA TRP A 54 -3.32 -14.73 -7.28
C TRP A 54 -2.02 -15.38 -7.73
N SER A 55 -1.53 -16.38 -6.98
CA SER A 55 -0.34 -17.15 -7.34
C SER A 55 -0.52 -17.85 -8.70
N SER A 56 -1.66 -18.50 -8.94
CA SER A 56 -1.96 -19.14 -10.21
C SER A 56 -2.10 -18.17 -11.38
N CYS A 57 -2.71 -17.00 -11.17
CA CYS A 57 -2.77 -15.96 -12.20
C CYS A 57 -1.36 -15.47 -12.57
N LEU A 58 -0.60 -14.97 -11.59
CA LEU A 58 0.72 -14.38 -11.83
C LEU A 58 1.70 -15.40 -12.41
N GLY A 59 1.67 -16.64 -11.93
CA GLY A 59 2.51 -17.71 -12.48
C GLY A 59 2.13 -18.13 -13.90
N SER A 60 0.94 -17.77 -14.39
CA SER A 60 0.47 -18.05 -15.75
C SER A 60 0.67 -16.88 -16.72
N ILE A 61 1.18 -15.74 -16.24
CA ILE A 61 1.54 -14.61 -17.11
C ILE A 61 2.95 -14.85 -17.66
N SER A 62 3.10 -14.74 -18.98
CA SER A 62 4.42 -14.78 -19.60
C SER A 62 5.13 -13.43 -19.40
N PRO A 63 6.35 -13.40 -18.83
CA PRO A 63 7.10 -12.16 -18.70
C PRO A 63 7.39 -11.50 -20.05
N THR A 64 7.61 -12.30 -21.10
CA THR A 64 7.91 -11.81 -22.44
C THR A 64 6.73 -11.07 -23.05
N SER A 65 5.52 -11.68 -23.01
CA SER A 65 4.28 -11.03 -23.47
C SER A 65 3.94 -9.79 -22.65
N PHE A 66 4.16 -9.84 -21.33
CA PHE A 66 3.98 -8.69 -20.45
C PHE A 66 4.88 -7.52 -20.86
N MET A 67 6.17 -7.78 -21.09
CA MET A 67 7.11 -6.75 -21.55
C MET A 67 6.84 -6.29 -22.99
N ALA A 68 6.36 -7.18 -23.86
CA ALA A 68 5.99 -6.83 -25.23
C ALA A 68 4.80 -5.86 -25.30
N ASP A 69 3.91 -5.87 -24.31
CA ASP A 69 2.82 -4.89 -24.22
C ASP A 69 3.28 -3.57 -23.55
N ILE A 70 4.15 -3.65 -22.55
CA ILE A 70 4.59 -2.49 -21.77
C ILE A 70 5.61 -1.63 -22.51
N VAL A 71 6.63 -2.24 -23.12
CA VAL A 71 7.75 -1.50 -23.73
C VAL A 71 7.26 -0.58 -24.86
N PRO A 72 6.43 -1.01 -25.82
CA PRO A 72 5.91 -0.11 -26.85
C PRO A 72 5.01 0.98 -26.27
N ALA A 73 4.16 0.64 -25.29
CA ALA A 73 3.29 1.60 -24.63
C ALA A 73 4.11 2.73 -23.98
N MET A 74 5.17 2.37 -23.24
CA MET A 74 6.12 3.33 -22.68
C MET A 74 6.81 4.18 -23.74
N ALA A 75 7.34 3.56 -24.80
CA ALA A 75 8.06 4.25 -25.85
C ALA A 75 7.18 5.29 -26.58
N SER A 76 5.86 5.05 -26.64
CA SER A 76 4.90 5.93 -27.31
C SER A 76 4.45 7.14 -26.49
N GLN A 77 4.79 7.22 -25.20
CA GLN A 77 4.20 8.18 -24.27
C GLN A 77 5.27 9.12 -23.68
N PRO A 78 5.22 10.43 -23.96
CA PRO A 78 6.22 11.39 -23.44
C PRO A 78 6.34 11.39 -21.92
N SER A 79 5.25 11.14 -21.19
CA SER A 79 5.25 11.01 -19.73
C SER A 79 6.14 9.88 -19.23
N CYS A 80 6.41 8.86 -20.05
CA CYS A 80 7.27 7.73 -19.70
C CYS A 80 8.76 7.98 -19.96
N ALA A 81 9.12 9.12 -20.57
CA ALA A 81 10.52 9.41 -20.92
C ALA A 81 11.44 9.52 -19.69
N ALA A 82 10.89 9.91 -18.53
CA ALA A 82 11.64 9.98 -17.27
C ALA A 82 11.88 8.61 -16.62
N LEU A 83 11.07 7.60 -16.94
CA LEU A 83 11.07 6.31 -16.24
C LEU A 83 12.43 5.58 -16.29
N PRO A 84 13.16 5.52 -17.43
CA PRO A 84 14.47 4.88 -17.46
C PRO A 84 15.49 5.53 -16.52
N ALA A 85 15.47 6.86 -16.39
CA ALA A 85 16.35 7.57 -15.46
C ALA A 85 16.00 7.27 -14.01
N VAL A 86 14.71 7.14 -13.69
CA VAL A 86 14.23 6.73 -12.36
C VAL A 86 14.62 5.30 -12.04
N LEU A 87 14.48 4.38 -12.99
CA LEU A 87 14.85 2.96 -12.82
C LEU A 87 16.36 2.73 -12.78
N ALA A 88 17.14 3.60 -13.44
CA ALA A 88 18.61 3.55 -13.44
C ALA A 88 19.23 4.23 -12.23
N ALA A 89 18.49 5.07 -11.50
CA ALA A 89 18.94 5.61 -10.23
C ALA A 89 19.01 4.46 -9.22
N PRO A 90 20.20 4.09 -8.71
CA PRO A 90 20.26 3.12 -7.63
C PRO A 90 19.46 3.68 -6.45
N PRO A 91 18.72 2.86 -5.69
CA PRO A 91 18.17 3.30 -4.42
C PRO A 91 19.36 3.77 -3.57
N SER A 92 19.53 5.08 -3.43
CA SER A 92 20.69 5.69 -2.77
C SER A 92 20.71 5.48 -1.25
N ASN A 93 19.74 4.75 -0.71
CA ASN A 93 19.73 4.34 0.68
C ASN A 93 20.25 2.91 0.81
N THR A 94 21.58 2.79 0.93
CA THR A 94 22.23 1.68 1.65
C THR A 94 21.99 1.75 3.16
N SER A 95 21.19 2.72 3.63
CA SER A 95 20.84 2.84 5.02
C SER A 95 19.89 1.71 5.40
N THR A 96 20.28 0.96 6.42
CA THR A 96 19.43 -0.08 7.03
C THR A 96 18.29 0.52 7.85
N ASN A 97 18.16 1.85 7.90
CA ASN A 97 17.10 2.58 8.60
C ASN A 97 16.02 3.06 7.59
N LEU A 98 14.86 2.42 7.63
CA LEU A 98 13.69 2.72 6.80
C LEU A 98 13.30 4.22 6.85
N TRP A 99 13.51 4.86 8.01
CA TRP A 99 13.24 6.28 8.29
C TRP A 99 13.97 7.28 7.39
N ALA A 100 15.21 6.96 7.00
CA ALA A 100 15.97 7.82 6.10
C ALA A 100 15.42 7.75 4.66
N SER A 101 14.67 6.69 4.33
CA SER A 101 14.06 6.53 3.00
C SER A 101 12.81 7.38 2.77
N LEU A 102 12.11 7.78 3.84
CA LEU A 102 11.01 8.73 3.76
C LEU A 102 11.46 10.20 3.66
N ASN A 103 12.73 10.49 3.95
CA ASN A 103 13.27 11.85 3.87
C ASN A 103 13.55 12.24 2.41
N VAL A 104 12.48 12.49 1.67
CA VAL A 104 12.52 12.78 0.24
C VAL A 104 12.50 14.29 0.01
N SER A 105 13.45 14.80 -0.78
CA SER A 105 13.50 16.23 -1.08
C SER A 105 12.38 16.68 -2.02
N VAL A 106 12.04 17.98 -1.97
CA VAL A 106 11.09 18.60 -2.91
C VAL A 106 11.54 18.40 -4.36
N ASP A 107 12.86 18.48 -4.60
CA ASP A 107 13.45 18.28 -5.93
C ASP A 107 13.25 16.85 -6.43
N TYR A 108 13.42 15.84 -5.58
CA TYR A 108 13.16 14.46 -5.98
C TYR A 108 11.68 14.27 -6.36
N CYS A 109 10.77 14.76 -5.52
CA CYS A 109 9.34 14.68 -5.81
C CYS A 109 8.95 15.37 -7.11
N THR A 110 9.51 16.55 -7.38
CA THR A 110 9.21 17.37 -8.57
C THR A 110 9.87 16.83 -9.83
N ALA A 111 11.12 16.38 -9.75
CA ALA A 111 11.91 15.94 -10.91
C ALA A 111 11.72 14.45 -11.25
N THR A 112 11.33 13.62 -10.27
CA THR A 112 11.30 12.16 -10.41
C THR A 112 9.88 11.62 -10.28
N VAL A 113 9.19 11.89 -9.17
CA VAL A 113 7.88 11.27 -8.88
C VAL A 113 6.78 11.87 -9.76
N GLN A 114 6.64 13.20 -9.74
CA GLN A 114 5.60 13.93 -10.47
C GLN A 114 5.58 13.63 -11.98
N PRO A 115 6.72 13.61 -12.71
CA PRO A 115 6.71 13.33 -14.14
C PRO A 115 6.37 11.88 -14.47
N VAL A 116 6.68 10.95 -13.56
CA VAL A 116 6.47 9.51 -13.78
C VAL A 116 5.05 9.06 -13.45
N LEU A 117 4.36 9.74 -12.53
CA LEU A 117 2.99 9.37 -12.14
C LEU A 117 2.01 9.26 -13.33
N PRO A 118 1.97 10.22 -14.29
CA PRO A 118 1.13 10.06 -15.47
C PRO A 118 1.49 8.85 -16.34
N CYS A 119 2.77 8.47 -16.43
CA CYS A 119 3.18 7.24 -17.13
C CYS A 119 2.63 6.00 -16.43
N ILE A 120 2.80 5.94 -15.11
CA ILE A 120 2.29 4.81 -14.31
C ILE A 120 0.77 4.68 -14.51
N ASN A 121 0.04 5.77 -14.27
CA ASN A 121 -1.42 5.75 -14.24
C ASN A 121 -2.05 5.55 -15.62
N SER A 122 -1.50 6.15 -16.67
CA SER A 122 -2.12 6.16 -18.00
C SER A 122 -1.55 5.10 -18.94
N VAL A 123 -0.41 4.49 -18.61
CA VAL A 123 0.32 3.61 -19.54
C VAL A 123 0.62 2.27 -18.89
N LEU A 124 1.39 2.26 -17.79
CA LEU A 124 1.87 1.02 -17.18
C LEU A 124 0.75 0.22 -16.53
N LEU A 125 -0.08 0.87 -15.71
CA LEU A 125 -1.19 0.20 -15.03
C LEU A 125 -2.22 -0.36 -16.01
N PRO A 126 -2.72 0.39 -17.02
CA PRO A 126 -3.62 -0.16 -18.02
C PRO A 126 -3.01 -1.32 -18.80
N ALA A 127 -1.73 -1.23 -19.20
CA ALA A 127 -1.04 -2.32 -19.91
C ALA A 127 -0.91 -3.58 -19.05
N ALA A 128 -0.54 -3.43 -17.77
CA ALA A 128 -0.46 -4.54 -16.84
C ALA A 128 -1.83 -5.19 -16.60
N VAL A 129 -2.87 -4.39 -16.38
CA VAL A 129 -4.23 -4.89 -16.12
C VAL A 129 -4.87 -5.50 -17.37
N LYS A 130 -4.53 -5.03 -18.57
CA LYS A 130 -4.90 -5.69 -19.83
C LYS A 130 -4.39 -7.12 -19.88
N GLN A 131 -3.14 -7.38 -19.45
CA GLN A 131 -2.59 -8.74 -19.38
C GLN A 131 -3.32 -9.61 -18.36
N LEU A 132 -3.72 -9.04 -17.21
CA LEU A 132 -4.55 -9.75 -16.24
C LEU A 132 -5.91 -10.11 -16.82
N ASN A 133 -6.61 -9.15 -17.41
CA ASN A 133 -7.97 -9.36 -17.94
C ASN A 133 -7.99 -10.24 -19.19
N GLY A 134 -6.91 -10.25 -19.98
CA GLY A 134 -6.77 -11.07 -21.17
C GLY A 134 -6.38 -12.54 -20.90
N ASN A 135 -6.00 -12.88 -19.67
CA ASN A 135 -5.58 -14.23 -19.30
C ASN A 135 -6.70 -14.96 -18.55
N ALA A 136 -7.17 -16.10 -19.09
CA ALA A 136 -8.23 -16.90 -18.48
C ALA A 136 -7.90 -17.33 -17.04
N CYS A 137 -6.62 -17.58 -16.72
CA CYS A 137 -6.15 -17.95 -15.39
C CYS A 137 -6.27 -16.84 -14.34
N CYS A 138 -6.52 -15.60 -14.77
CA CYS A 138 -6.60 -14.44 -13.90
C CYS A 138 -8.02 -14.01 -13.56
N SER A 139 -9.03 -14.60 -14.19
CA SER A 139 -10.45 -14.29 -13.93
C SER A 139 -10.83 -14.40 -12.44
N ALA A 140 -10.43 -15.51 -11.79
CA ALA A 140 -10.66 -15.71 -10.36
C ALA A 140 -9.91 -14.69 -9.50
N MET A 141 -8.65 -14.38 -9.84
CA MET A 141 -7.86 -13.36 -9.13
C MET A 141 -8.52 -11.98 -9.22
N VAL A 142 -8.92 -11.55 -10.41
CA VAL A 142 -9.55 -10.24 -10.62
C VAL A 142 -10.87 -10.15 -9.86
N GLN A 143 -11.65 -11.23 -9.81
CA GLN A 143 -12.88 -11.29 -9.04
C GLN A 143 -12.62 -11.26 -7.53
N ASP A 144 -11.65 -12.04 -7.03
CA ASP A 144 -11.24 -12.04 -5.62
C ASP A 144 -10.75 -10.65 -5.20
N PHE A 145 -9.97 -10.00 -6.07
CA PHE A 145 -9.45 -8.66 -5.87
C PHE A 145 -10.58 -7.64 -5.72
N LYS A 146 -11.51 -7.61 -6.68
CA LYS A 146 -12.67 -6.71 -6.63
C LYS A 146 -13.54 -6.96 -5.40
N THR A 147 -13.67 -8.23 -5.02
CA THR A 147 -14.40 -8.64 -3.81
C THR A 147 -13.71 -8.16 -2.54
N ALA A 148 -12.38 -8.17 -2.50
CA ALA A 148 -11.60 -7.75 -1.35
C ALA A 148 -11.53 -6.22 -1.20
N PHE A 149 -11.31 -5.48 -2.30
CA PHE A 149 -11.01 -4.05 -2.25
C PHE A 149 -12.17 -3.16 -2.70
N GLY A 150 -13.17 -3.71 -3.39
CA GLY A 150 -14.32 -2.97 -3.92
C GLY A 150 -14.06 -2.31 -5.28
N ASP A 151 -12.79 -2.10 -5.64
CA ASP A 151 -12.36 -1.50 -6.91
C ASP A 151 -11.80 -2.54 -7.88
N ALA A 152 -11.78 -2.19 -9.18
CA ALA A 152 -11.00 -2.92 -10.18
C ALA A 152 -9.48 -2.73 -9.93
N PRO A 153 -8.61 -3.67 -10.33
CA PRO A 153 -7.17 -3.60 -10.06
C PRO A 153 -6.47 -2.31 -10.52
N ASP A 154 -6.79 -1.83 -11.72
CA ASP A 154 -6.27 -0.58 -12.29
C ASP A 154 -6.67 0.64 -11.46
N VAL A 155 -7.96 0.72 -11.10
CA VAL A 155 -8.51 1.79 -10.27
C VAL A 155 -7.88 1.76 -8.88
N PHE A 156 -7.79 0.58 -8.27
CA PHE A 156 -7.16 0.42 -6.97
C PHE A 156 -5.70 0.86 -6.97
N LEU A 157 -4.91 0.38 -7.93
CA LEU A 157 -3.48 0.68 -7.99
C LEU A 157 -3.23 2.17 -8.27
N THR A 158 -4.02 2.77 -9.16
CA THR A 158 -3.97 4.21 -9.44
C THR A 158 -4.24 5.03 -8.18
N LYS A 159 -5.31 4.70 -7.44
CA LYS A 159 -5.66 5.35 -6.18
C LYS A 159 -4.53 5.20 -5.14
N LEU A 160 -4.03 3.98 -4.96
CA LEU A 160 -2.99 3.68 -3.97
C LEU A 160 -1.69 4.43 -4.29
N ILE A 161 -1.24 4.42 -5.55
CA ILE A 161 -0.01 5.11 -5.98
C ILE A 161 -0.14 6.62 -5.82
N ASN A 162 -1.27 7.21 -6.21
CA ASN A 162 -1.51 8.65 -6.06
C ASN A 162 -1.56 9.04 -4.58
N MET A 163 -2.22 8.27 -3.72
CA MET A 163 -2.27 8.53 -2.28
C MET A 163 -0.92 8.37 -1.59
N ALA A 164 -0.17 7.31 -1.92
CA ALA A 164 1.17 7.10 -1.38
C ALA A 164 2.11 8.23 -1.82
N SER A 165 2.00 8.66 -3.07
CA SER A 165 2.76 9.81 -3.57
C SER A 165 2.35 11.10 -2.86
N ASP A 166 1.06 11.30 -2.57
CA ASP A 166 0.62 12.44 -1.77
C ASP A 166 1.18 12.40 -0.35
N VAL A 167 1.25 11.23 0.30
CA VAL A 167 1.82 11.10 1.66
C VAL A 167 3.27 11.55 1.69
N ILE A 168 4.05 11.16 0.69
CA ILE A 168 5.49 11.41 0.67
C ILE A 168 5.79 12.78 0.07
N CYS A 169 5.17 13.12 -1.06
CA CYS A 169 5.56 14.22 -1.92
C CYS A 169 4.66 15.44 -1.86
N SER A 170 3.50 15.41 -1.17
CA SER A 170 2.80 16.67 -0.85
C SER A 170 3.73 17.59 -0.07
N THR A 171 3.48 18.88 -0.12
CA THR A 171 4.30 19.87 0.60
C THR A 171 3.47 20.63 1.62
N GLN A 172 4.08 20.93 2.76
CA GLN A 172 3.53 21.86 3.74
C GLN A 172 4.27 23.19 3.71
N SER A 173 3.56 24.29 3.96
CA SER A 173 4.13 25.62 4.16
C SER A 173 3.43 26.35 5.32
N PRO A 174 4.18 26.96 6.27
CA PRO A 174 5.64 26.93 6.37
C PRO A 174 6.18 25.50 6.62
N GLY A 175 7.44 25.28 6.24
CA GLY A 175 8.17 24.08 6.63
C GLY A 175 8.59 24.13 8.10
N LEU A 176 9.01 23.00 8.62
CA LEU A 176 9.57 22.88 9.96
C LEU A 176 10.94 23.60 10.02
N ASN A 177 11.34 24.03 11.22
CA ASN A 177 12.62 24.72 11.46
C ASN A 177 12.88 25.96 10.59
N GLY A 178 11.82 26.71 10.25
CA GLY A 178 11.95 27.94 9.47
C GLY A 178 12.18 27.74 7.98
N ALA A 179 12.03 26.50 7.47
CA ALA A 179 11.99 26.26 6.03
C ALA A 179 10.73 26.92 5.41
N VAL A 180 10.86 27.41 4.17
CA VAL A 180 9.72 28.02 3.44
C VAL A 180 8.65 26.97 3.15
N SER A 181 9.09 25.78 2.73
CA SER A 181 8.25 24.60 2.51
C SER A 181 9.10 23.35 2.65
N GLN A 182 8.44 22.21 2.86
CA GLN A 182 9.08 20.88 2.81
C GLN A 182 8.08 19.82 2.38
N THR A 183 8.58 18.66 1.95
CA THR A 183 7.73 17.52 1.66
C THR A 183 7.14 16.92 2.93
N CYS A 184 6.01 16.24 2.78
CA CYS A 184 5.38 15.52 3.85
C CYS A 184 6.22 14.32 4.31
N GLY A 185 6.97 13.67 3.42
CA GLY A 185 7.97 12.68 3.79
C GLY A 185 9.02 13.23 4.77
N THR A 186 9.61 14.39 4.47
CA THR A 186 10.54 15.06 5.39
C THR A 186 9.86 15.47 6.70
N ALA A 187 8.62 15.98 6.65
CA ALA A 187 7.86 16.33 7.86
C ALA A 187 7.59 15.11 8.75
N TRP A 188 7.24 13.97 8.17
CA TRP A 188 7.05 12.71 8.88
C TRP A 188 8.34 12.20 9.50
N THR A 189 9.44 12.15 8.74
CA THR A 189 10.75 11.76 9.28
C THR A 189 11.11 12.63 10.48
N GLN A 190 11.06 13.96 10.32
CA GLN A 190 11.38 14.88 11.41
C GLN A 190 10.44 14.75 12.62
N SER A 191 9.15 14.52 12.39
CA SER A 191 8.17 14.32 13.47
C SER A 191 8.43 13.03 14.26
N LEU A 192 8.75 11.95 13.55
CA LEU A 192 9.02 10.64 14.15
C LEU A 192 10.36 10.59 14.86
N THR A 193 11.36 11.30 14.36
CA THR A 193 12.67 11.40 15.01
C THR A 193 12.75 12.52 16.05
N GLY A 194 11.80 13.47 16.05
CA GLY A 194 11.88 14.68 16.86
C GLY A 194 13.01 15.61 16.41
N GLY A 195 13.36 15.57 15.13
CA GLY A 195 14.48 16.32 14.54
C GLY A 195 15.86 15.68 14.72
N ASP A 196 15.96 14.57 15.45
CA ASP A 196 17.22 13.87 15.68
C ASP A 196 17.47 12.81 14.60
N VAL A 197 18.39 13.06 13.68
CA VAL A 197 18.71 12.12 12.59
C VAL A 197 19.24 10.77 13.08
N ASP A 198 19.72 10.70 14.33
CA ASP A 198 20.24 9.50 14.98
C ASP A 198 19.23 8.85 15.95
N ALA A 199 17.97 9.28 15.90
CA ALA A 199 16.91 8.74 16.76
C ALA A 199 16.88 7.21 16.71
N SER A 200 16.91 6.58 17.89
CA SER A 200 16.92 5.13 17.99
C SER A 200 15.66 4.52 17.37
N VAL A 201 15.79 3.36 16.72
CA VAL A 201 14.65 2.59 16.19
C VAL A 201 13.59 2.40 17.27
N SER A 202 14.00 2.13 18.52
CA SER A 202 13.08 1.94 19.65
C SER A 202 12.21 3.17 19.96
N THR A 203 12.78 4.38 19.85
CA THR A 203 12.06 5.64 20.04
C THR A 203 10.98 5.79 18.98
N ILE A 204 11.35 5.57 17.73
CA ILE A 204 10.46 5.73 16.59
C ILE A 204 9.34 4.69 16.67
N THR A 205 9.69 3.42 16.89
CA THR A 205 8.76 2.32 17.14
C THR A 205 7.75 2.64 18.24
N SER A 206 8.21 3.19 19.36
CA SER A 206 7.31 3.57 20.47
C SER A 206 6.30 4.63 20.06
N ARG A 207 6.72 5.64 19.27
CA ARG A 207 5.81 6.66 18.74
C ARG A 207 4.78 6.05 17.80
N LEU A 208 5.18 5.15 16.91
CA LEU A 208 4.25 4.47 15.99
C LEU A 208 3.22 3.63 16.72
N LEU A 209 3.65 2.81 17.68
CA LEU A 209 2.73 2.02 18.50
C LEU A 209 1.75 2.91 19.25
N THR A 210 2.19 4.09 19.69
CA THR A 210 1.33 5.08 20.33
C THR A 210 0.39 5.77 19.33
N ALA A 211 0.85 6.04 18.11
CA ALA A 211 0.04 6.59 17.02
C ALA A 211 -1.10 5.61 16.63
N LEU A 212 -0.81 4.31 16.65
CA LEU A 212 -1.77 3.21 16.45
C LEU A 212 -2.72 3.02 17.64
N GLN A 213 -2.74 3.94 18.60
CA GLN A 213 -3.66 3.96 19.73
C GLN A 213 -4.46 5.27 19.81
N VAL A 214 -4.33 6.16 18.82
CA VAL A 214 -4.98 7.47 18.79
C VAL A 214 -6.44 7.33 18.34
N PRO A 215 -7.45 7.64 19.17
CA PRO A 215 -8.85 7.63 18.73
C PRO A 215 -9.12 8.67 17.64
N ASN A 216 -10.10 8.44 16.76
CA ASN A 216 -10.43 9.37 15.66
C ASN A 216 -10.72 10.81 16.15
N ASN A 217 -11.44 10.96 17.26
CA ASN A 217 -11.78 12.28 17.82
C ASN A 217 -10.60 12.98 18.53
N GLN A 218 -9.47 12.29 18.70
CA GLN A 218 -8.25 12.81 19.32
C GLN A 218 -7.13 13.01 18.28
N ALA A 219 -7.35 12.60 17.04
CA ALA A 219 -6.32 12.60 15.99
C ALA A 219 -5.79 14.00 15.67
N CYS A 220 -6.65 15.03 15.68
CA CYS A 220 -6.19 16.42 15.51
C CYS A 220 -5.26 16.87 16.63
N ALA A 221 -5.55 16.50 17.88
CA ALA A 221 -4.71 16.87 19.03
C ALA A 221 -3.34 16.18 18.91
N ALA A 222 -3.33 14.87 18.64
CA ALA A 222 -2.11 14.10 18.44
C ALA A 222 -1.25 14.66 17.29
N ALA A 223 -1.86 14.98 16.14
CA ALA A 223 -1.15 15.50 14.96
C ALA A 223 -0.52 16.89 15.18
N ARG A 224 -1.07 17.69 16.11
CA ARG A 224 -0.51 18.99 16.52
C ARG A 224 0.49 18.89 17.67
N GLY A 225 0.76 17.68 18.16
CA GLY A 225 1.63 17.46 19.33
C GLY A 225 0.99 17.89 20.66
N ASP A 226 -0.34 17.99 20.71
CA ASP A 226 -1.09 18.25 21.94
C ASP A 226 -1.33 16.92 22.70
N ALA A 227 -1.63 17.01 23.99
CA ALA A 227 -1.96 15.84 24.79
C ALA A 227 -3.27 15.19 24.32
N PHE A 228 -3.35 13.87 24.41
CA PHE A 228 -4.55 13.12 24.06
C PHE A 228 -4.72 11.88 24.93
N THR A 229 -5.90 11.26 24.86
CA THR A 229 -6.19 9.99 25.53
C THR A 229 -6.25 8.87 24.49
N THR A 230 -5.51 7.78 24.72
CA THR A 230 -5.50 6.61 23.83
C THR A 230 -6.84 5.87 23.85
N THR A 231 -7.04 4.93 22.93
CA THR A 231 -8.18 3.99 22.92
C THR A 231 -8.26 3.13 24.18
N THR A 232 -7.17 3.00 24.95
CA THR A 232 -7.11 2.28 26.22
C THR A 232 -7.32 3.17 27.45
N GLY A 233 -7.55 4.47 27.27
CA GLY A 233 -7.74 5.43 28.37
C GLY A 233 -6.44 5.98 28.97
N GLN A 234 -5.28 5.66 28.40
CA GLN A 234 -4.00 6.20 28.83
C GLN A 234 -3.84 7.63 28.31
N VAL A 235 -3.45 8.56 29.19
CA VAL A 235 -3.11 9.92 28.78
C VAL A 235 -1.67 9.93 28.24
N VAL A 236 -1.52 10.43 27.01
CA VAL A 236 -0.23 10.66 26.37
C VAL A 236 -0.03 12.17 26.30
N SER A 237 1.01 12.68 26.96
CA SER A 237 1.30 14.10 27.01
C SER A 237 1.72 14.66 25.65
N THR A 238 2.47 13.88 24.87
CA THR A 238 3.00 14.30 23.56
C THR A 238 3.34 13.07 22.72
N LEU A 239 2.76 12.98 21.52
CA LEU A 239 3.18 12.01 20.50
C LEU A 239 4.34 12.55 19.65
N PHE A 240 4.19 13.79 19.18
CA PHE A 240 5.15 14.53 18.39
C PHE A 240 5.54 15.82 19.12
N THR A 241 6.84 16.06 19.30
CA THR A 241 7.34 17.20 20.07
C THR A 241 7.45 18.44 19.19
N LYS A 242 6.79 19.53 19.58
CA LYS A 242 6.93 20.83 18.89
C LYS A 242 8.41 21.29 18.89
N PRO A 243 8.92 21.88 17.79
CA PRO A 243 8.21 22.25 16.57
C PRO A 243 8.01 21.10 15.57
N TYR A 244 8.52 19.90 15.84
CA TYR A 244 8.50 18.74 14.94
C TYR A 244 7.17 17.98 14.98
N VAL A 245 6.12 18.58 14.44
CA VAL A 245 4.80 17.97 14.30
C VAL A 245 4.43 17.82 12.83
N PRO A 246 3.74 16.74 12.43
CA PRO A 246 3.41 16.52 11.02
C PRO A 246 2.37 17.53 10.51
N ASP A 247 1.58 18.13 11.40
CA ASP A 247 0.62 19.18 11.10
C ASP A 247 -0.27 18.83 9.88
N SER A 248 -0.33 19.67 8.84
CA SER A 248 -1.17 19.43 7.66
C SER A 248 -0.76 18.20 6.82
N CYS A 249 0.46 17.70 6.96
CA CYS A 249 0.93 16.47 6.30
C CYS A 249 0.31 15.17 6.86
N ILE A 250 -0.53 15.26 7.89
CA ILE A 250 -1.40 14.16 8.31
C ILE A 250 -2.58 13.94 7.34
N GLN A 251 -3.00 14.96 6.58
CA GLN A 251 -4.20 14.86 5.75
C GLN A 251 -4.06 13.85 4.59
N PRO A 252 -2.92 13.75 3.88
CA PRO A 252 -2.70 12.66 2.92
C PRO A 252 -2.80 11.27 3.53
N VAL A 253 -2.26 11.09 4.74
CA VAL A 253 -2.37 9.83 5.48
C VAL A 253 -3.83 9.53 5.83
N ASP A 254 -4.58 10.53 6.31
CA ASP A 254 -6.01 10.39 6.59
C ASP A 254 -6.82 9.98 5.35
N THR A 255 -6.52 10.59 4.20
CA THR A 255 -7.16 10.24 2.92
C THR A 255 -6.90 8.78 2.57
N LEU A 256 -5.66 8.33 2.69
CA LEU A 256 -5.32 6.95 2.40
C LEU A 256 -5.96 5.97 3.37
N VAL A 257 -5.85 6.22 4.68
CA VAL A 257 -6.43 5.35 5.69
C VAL A 257 -7.95 5.28 5.52
N SER A 258 -8.60 6.40 5.18
CA SER A 258 -10.04 6.44 4.89
C SER A 258 -10.39 5.59 3.66
N TYR A 259 -9.56 5.63 2.62
CA TYR A 259 -9.70 4.73 1.47
C TYR A 259 -9.53 3.26 1.88
N MET A 260 -8.53 2.94 2.70
CA MET A 260 -8.34 1.58 3.22
C MET A 260 -9.57 1.11 4.00
N ARG A 261 -10.09 1.93 4.93
CA ARG A 261 -11.32 1.63 5.68
C ARG A 261 -12.50 1.28 4.76
N SER A 262 -12.55 1.82 3.54
CA SER A 262 -13.61 1.52 2.58
C SER A 262 -13.56 0.11 1.99
N TRP A 263 -12.42 -0.60 2.09
CA TRP A 263 -12.26 -1.93 1.49
C TRP A 263 -13.19 -2.98 2.15
N PRO A 264 -13.99 -3.73 1.36
CA PRO A 264 -14.87 -4.77 1.87
C PRO A 264 -14.17 -5.87 2.70
N ALA A 265 -12.90 -6.15 2.41
CA ALA A 265 -12.11 -7.17 3.12
C ALA A 265 -12.05 -6.90 4.64
N TYR A 266 -11.87 -5.65 5.09
CA TYR A 266 -11.81 -5.36 6.53
C TYR A 266 -13.13 -5.67 7.24
N LYS A 267 -14.26 -5.39 6.58
CA LYS A 267 -15.59 -5.68 7.12
C LYS A 267 -15.82 -7.18 7.23
N THR A 268 -15.47 -7.93 6.18
CA THR A 268 -15.72 -9.38 6.10
C THR A 268 -14.77 -10.21 6.97
N GLN A 269 -13.60 -9.68 7.29
CA GLN A 269 -12.57 -10.35 8.10
C GLN A 269 -12.65 -10.02 9.60
N GLY A 270 -13.67 -9.28 10.03
CA GLY A 270 -13.85 -8.94 11.43
C GLY A 270 -12.83 -7.92 11.95
N MET A 271 -12.28 -7.09 11.05
CA MET A 271 -11.38 -5.99 11.40
C MET A 271 -12.00 -4.58 11.30
N PRO A 272 -13.35 -4.36 11.34
CA PRO A 272 -13.87 -2.99 11.32
C PRO A 272 -13.41 -2.21 12.56
N GLN A 273 -13.18 -2.91 13.68
CA GLN A 273 -12.68 -2.36 14.94
C GLN A 273 -11.36 -1.59 14.81
N LEU A 274 -10.58 -1.83 13.75
CA LEU A 274 -9.34 -1.09 13.49
C LEU A 274 -9.59 0.39 13.21
N PHE A 275 -10.79 0.74 12.72
CA PHE A 275 -11.10 2.09 12.23
C PHE A 275 -12.26 2.77 12.95
N GLU A 276 -13.07 2.00 13.70
CA GLU A 276 -14.27 2.52 14.36
C GLU A 276 -13.96 3.25 15.68
N ASN A 277 -14.75 4.27 15.99
CA ASN A 277 -14.55 5.10 17.19
C ASN A 277 -14.57 4.27 18.48
N GLY A 278 -13.53 4.44 19.31
CA GLY A 278 -13.45 3.79 20.62
C GLY A 278 -13.30 2.27 20.55
N GLN A 279 -12.99 1.73 19.38
CA GLN A 279 -12.69 0.31 19.19
C GLN A 279 -11.20 0.15 18.90
N CYS A 280 -10.70 -1.07 19.06
CA CYS A 280 -9.36 -1.44 18.63
C CYS A 280 -9.28 -2.95 18.44
N ILE A 281 -8.29 -3.40 17.68
CA ILE A 281 -7.95 -4.81 17.57
C ILE A 281 -6.85 -5.13 18.58
N GLN A 282 -7.06 -6.17 19.37
CA GLN A 282 -6.03 -6.65 20.29
C GLN A 282 -4.84 -7.18 19.48
N GLY A 283 -3.63 -6.78 19.84
CA GLY A 283 -2.43 -7.21 19.13
C GLY A 283 -2.19 -8.72 19.16
N ARG A 284 -2.75 -9.43 20.15
CA ARG A 284 -2.80 -10.90 20.17
C ARG A 284 -3.52 -11.50 18.95
N ASP A 285 -4.49 -10.79 18.39
CA ASP A 285 -5.25 -11.26 17.24
C ASP A 285 -4.53 -10.88 15.93
N ILE A 286 -3.80 -9.76 15.92
CA ILE A 286 -2.87 -9.41 14.85
C ILE A 286 -1.71 -10.41 14.78
N THR A 287 -1.07 -10.73 15.89
CA THR A 287 0.01 -11.74 15.94
C THR A 287 -0.46 -13.12 15.49
N LYS A 288 -1.68 -13.54 15.86
CA LYS A 288 -2.29 -14.77 15.33
C LYS A 288 -2.48 -14.71 13.81
N ALA A 289 -2.97 -13.58 13.29
CA ALA A 289 -3.18 -13.38 11.85
C ALA A 289 -1.85 -13.35 11.07
N LEU A 290 -0.79 -12.82 11.68
CA LEU A 290 0.59 -12.81 11.16
C LEU A 290 1.32 -14.15 11.36
N GLY A 291 0.80 -15.09 12.14
CA GLY A 291 1.42 -16.41 12.34
C GLY A 291 2.93 -16.36 12.65
N SER A 292 3.72 -17.15 11.90
CA SER A 292 5.17 -17.29 12.08
C SER A 292 6.02 -16.22 11.37
N TYR A 293 5.43 -15.14 10.85
CA TYR A 293 6.17 -14.07 10.16
C TYR A 293 7.01 -13.24 11.15
N SER A 294 8.12 -13.80 11.61
CA SER A 294 9.01 -13.21 12.63
C SER A 294 9.71 -11.92 12.15
N THR A 295 9.81 -11.74 10.84
CA THR A 295 10.47 -10.58 10.22
C THR A 295 9.71 -9.28 10.44
N VAL A 296 8.39 -9.34 10.59
CA VAL A 296 7.56 -8.14 10.85
C VAL A 296 7.92 -7.54 12.21
N TYR A 297 8.14 -8.37 13.24
CA TYR A 297 8.56 -7.90 14.56
C TYR A 297 9.94 -7.23 14.53
N ILE A 298 10.87 -7.82 13.79
CA ILE A 298 12.24 -7.32 13.64
C ILE A 298 12.23 -5.97 12.90
N GLN A 299 11.48 -5.86 11.80
CA GLN A 299 11.38 -4.61 11.04
C GLN A 299 10.68 -3.50 11.82
N LEU A 300 9.70 -3.87 12.64
CA LEU A 300 9.02 -2.97 13.55
C LEU A 300 9.87 -2.54 14.75
N GLY A 301 10.98 -3.22 15.04
CA GLY A 301 11.71 -3.01 16.29
C GLY A 301 10.90 -3.34 17.56
N VAL A 302 9.86 -4.18 17.45
CA VAL A 302 9.00 -4.59 18.57
C VAL A 302 9.21 -6.04 18.93
N THR A 303 9.09 -6.36 20.21
CA THR A 303 8.94 -7.76 20.64
C THR A 303 7.50 -8.23 20.41
N LYS A 304 7.33 -9.54 20.25
CA LYS A 304 6.00 -10.17 20.17
C LYS A 304 5.11 -9.76 21.36
N ASN A 305 5.66 -9.76 22.57
CA ASN A 305 4.92 -9.41 23.79
C ASN A 305 4.44 -7.94 23.79
N GLN A 306 5.26 -7.01 23.29
CA GLN A 306 4.85 -5.60 23.13
C GLN A 306 3.69 -5.48 22.14
N LEU A 307 3.73 -6.22 21.04
CA LEU A 307 2.65 -6.22 20.06
C LEU A 307 1.39 -6.85 20.65
N GLU A 308 1.48 -8.03 21.27
CA GLU A 308 0.32 -8.73 21.85
C GLU A 308 -0.42 -7.93 22.93
N GLY A 309 0.31 -7.13 23.71
CA GLY A 309 -0.25 -6.28 24.75
C GLY A 309 -0.87 -4.97 24.25
N ALA A 310 -0.67 -4.60 22.98
CA ALA A 310 -1.17 -3.34 22.42
C ALA A 310 -2.59 -3.48 21.84
N CYS A 311 -3.26 -2.34 21.73
CA CYS A 311 -4.63 -2.18 21.24
C CYS A 311 -4.57 -1.30 20.00
N PHE A 312 -4.75 -1.89 18.82
CA PHE A 312 -4.49 -1.24 17.53
C PHE A 312 -5.74 -0.56 16.98
N HIS A 313 -5.63 0.74 16.74
CA HIS A 313 -6.61 1.61 16.11
C HIS A 313 -5.89 2.54 15.13
N VAL A 314 -6.47 2.74 13.95
CA VAL A 314 -5.94 3.69 12.96
C VAL A 314 -6.91 4.85 12.85
N ALA A 315 -6.46 6.00 13.33
CA ALA A 315 -7.20 7.25 13.25
C ALA A 315 -7.58 7.57 11.80
N ASN A 316 -8.85 7.89 11.54
CA ASN A 316 -9.33 8.18 10.18
C ASN A 316 -10.57 9.10 10.15
N GLY A 317 -10.81 9.68 8.98
CA GLY A 317 -12.10 10.24 8.55
C GLY A 317 -12.47 11.58 9.17
N GLY A 318 -11.49 12.41 9.54
CA GLY A 318 -11.77 13.66 10.24
C GLY A 318 -10.62 14.65 10.34
N LEU A 319 -9.47 14.38 9.72
CA LEU A 319 -8.29 15.22 9.87
C LEU A 319 -8.28 16.41 8.90
N GLY A 320 -9.07 16.36 7.82
CA GLY A 320 -9.25 17.50 6.91
C GLY A 320 -9.87 18.75 7.57
N GLY A 321 -10.57 18.59 8.69
CA GLY A 321 -11.19 19.69 9.44
C GLY A 321 -10.35 20.25 10.59
N CYS A 322 -9.14 19.72 10.84
CA CYS A 322 -8.30 20.25 11.90
C CYS A 322 -7.76 21.64 11.55
N ALA A 323 -7.72 22.54 12.53
CA ALA A 323 -7.02 23.81 12.41
C ALA A 323 -5.49 23.59 12.50
N PHE A 324 -4.87 23.30 11.35
CA PHE A 324 -3.42 23.19 11.21
C PHE A 324 -2.76 24.55 11.04
N SER A 325 -1.50 24.66 11.47
CA SER A 325 -0.74 25.91 11.35
C SER A 325 -0.11 26.10 9.96
N THR A 326 -0.01 25.01 9.21
CA THR A 326 0.55 24.93 7.86
C THR A 326 -0.53 24.67 6.82
N GLN A 327 -0.25 25.12 5.60
CA GLN A 327 -1.04 24.85 4.40
C GLN A 327 -0.44 23.68 3.63
N LEU A 328 -1.30 22.77 3.15
CA LEU A 328 -0.92 21.62 2.36
C LEU A 328 -1.10 21.90 0.86
N THR A 329 -0.10 21.56 0.06
CA THR A 329 -0.21 21.46 -1.40
C THR A 329 0.01 20.02 -1.82
N ARG A 330 -1.01 19.40 -2.41
CA ARG A 330 -0.99 17.99 -2.85
C ARG A 330 -0.32 17.82 -4.20
N VAL A 331 0.19 16.61 -4.45
CA VAL A 331 0.80 16.24 -5.73
C VAL A 331 -0.24 15.71 -6.69
N ALA A 332 -1.16 14.90 -6.19
CA ALA A 332 -2.31 14.41 -6.94
C ALA A 332 -3.54 15.26 -6.62
N PRO A 333 -4.46 15.44 -7.58
CA PRO A 333 -5.75 16.08 -7.30
C PRO A 333 -6.53 15.26 -6.26
N PRO A 334 -7.37 15.93 -5.42
CA PRO A 334 -8.20 15.23 -4.45
C PRO A 334 -9.11 14.24 -5.16
N MET A 335 -9.13 12.99 -4.67
CA MET A 335 -9.95 11.93 -5.23
C MET A 335 -11.22 11.75 -4.38
N ASP A 336 -12.39 11.82 -5.02
CA ASP A 336 -13.67 11.51 -4.38
C ASP A 336 -13.88 9.99 -4.30
N PHE A 337 -14.25 9.50 -3.11
CA PHE A 337 -14.65 8.10 -2.92
C PHE A 337 -16.06 8.01 -2.38
N SER A 338 -16.94 7.33 -3.12
CA SER A 338 -18.25 6.93 -2.60
C SER A 338 -18.12 5.58 -1.89
N MET A 339 -18.63 5.51 -0.65
CA MET A 339 -18.69 4.25 0.08
C MET A 339 -19.81 3.38 -0.51
N SER A 340 -19.46 2.29 -1.19
CA SER A 340 -20.44 1.30 -1.64
C SER A 340 -20.32 0.02 -0.82
N ALA A 341 -21.39 -0.36 -0.13
CA ALA A 341 -21.44 -1.58 0.68
C ALA A 341 -21.87 -2.75 -0.20
N THR A 342 -20.99 -3.73 -0.41
CA THR A 342 -21.38 -5.04 -0.96
C THR A 342 -20.94 -6.17 -0.04
N GLY A 343 -21.85 -7.09 0.23
CA GLY A 343 -21.64 -8.24 1.10
C GLY A 343 -20.89 -9.35 0.36
N ALA A 344 -19.72 -9.71 0.84
CA ALA A 344 -18.90 -10.80 0.32
C ALA A 344 -18.67 -11.91 1.34
N LYS A 345 -18.50 -13.14 0.84
CA LYS A 345 -18.29 -14.36 1.65
C LYS A 345 -16.87 -14.42 2.22
N LYS A 346 -16.76 -14.99 3.42
CA LYS A 346 -15.50 -15.18 4.18
C LYS A 346 -14.51 -16.08 3.42
N SER A 347 -13.31 -15.58 3.13
CA SER A 347 -12.15 -16.37 2.70
C SER A 347 -10.96 -16.05 3.58
N ASN A 348 -10.43 -17.06 4.29
CA ASN A 348 -9.38 -16.89 5.31
C ASN A 348 -8.00 -16.54 4.71
N ALA A 349 -7.73 -16.86 3.44
CA ALA A 349 -6.44 -16.57 2.80
C ALA A 349 -6.28 -15.09 2.43
N ILE A 350 -7.39 -14.41 2.11
CA ILE A 350 -7.40 -12.97 1.83
C ILE A 350 -7.14 -12.17 3.12
N ALA A 351 -7.38 -12.77 4.29
CA ALA A 351 -7.23 -12.09 5.59
C ALA A 351 -5.79 -11.80 5.95
N SER A 352 -4.89 -12.78 5.81
CA SER A 352 -3.48 -12.56 6.08
C SER A 352 -2.85 -11.58 5.08
N SER A 353 -3.22 -11.63 3.79
CA SER A 353 -2.65 -10.73 2.77
C SER A 353 -3.19 -9.30 2.86
N VAL A 354 -4.48 -9.10 3.17
CA VAL A 354 -5.06 -7.76 3.37
C VAL A 354 -4.59 -7.15 4.67
N THR A 355 -4.49 -7.92 5.75
CA THR A 355 -3.96 -7.42 7.04
C THR A 355 -2.47 -7.12 6.92
N LEU A 356 -1.71 -7.96 6.21
CA LEU A 356 -0.31 -7.68 5.92
C LEU A 356 -0.18 -6.46 5.03
N LEU A 357 -0.99 -6.30 3.97
CA LEU A 357 -0.99 -5.10 3.13
C LEU A 357 -1.42 -3.87 3.92
N ALA A 358 -2.40 -3.99 4.81
CA ALA A 358 -2.84 -2.91 5.67
C ALA A 358 -1.73 -2.47 6.60
N LEU A 359 -1.13 -3.43 7.28
CA LEU A 359 -0.04 -3.22 8.19
C LEU A 359 1.21 -2.78 7.45
N THR A 360 1.50 -3.25 6.23
CA THR A 360 2.67 -2.84 5.42
C THR A 360 2.45 -1.50 4.71
N VAL A 361 1.22 -1.11 4.41
CA VAL A 361 0.89 0.20 3.85
C VAL A 361 0.84 1.23 4.97
N VAL A 362 0.09 0.98 6.05
CA VAL A 362 0.12 1.83 7.26
C VAL A 362 1.52 1.86 7.84
N ALA A 363 2.25 0.75 7.78
CA ALA A 363 3.69 0.73 8.00
C ALA A 363 4.40 1.65 7.06
N ALA A 364 4.57 1.32 5.77
CA ALA A 364 5.41 2.04 4.80
C ALA A 364 5.02 3.51 4.56
N ILE A 365 3.93 3.97 5.17
CA ILE A 365 3.41 5.33 5.07
C ILE A 365 3.56 6.06 6.39
N LEU A 366 3.61 5.32 7.50
CA LEU A 366 4.15 5.80 8.76
C LEU A 366 5.65 5.44 8.92
N TRP A 367 6.30 4.71 7.99
CA TRP A 367 7.62 4.02 8.09
C TRP A 367 8.55 4.30 6.92
#